data_AF-A0A7J8LB88-F1
#
_entry.id   AF-A0A7J8LB88-F1
#
_cell.length_a   1.000
_cell.length_b   1.000
_cell.length_c   1.000
_cell.angle_alpha   90.00
_cell.angle_beta   90.00
_cell.angle_gamma   90.00
#
_symmetry.space_group_name_H-M   'P 1'
#
loop_
_entity.id
_entity.type
_entity.pdbx_description
1 polymer ?
#
loop_
_entity_poly.entity_id
_entity_poly.type
_entity_poly.pdbx_seq_one_letter_code
_entity_poly.pdbx_strand_id
1 'polypeptide(L)' 'MQPCKRICDITGFEAPYHDPRTNLRYANADVFKLVRSLPNEYVQRYLALRKAAVVLR' A
#
# COMPACT_ATOMS: atom_id res chain seq x y z
N MET A 1 -24.46 2.02 4.01
CA MET A 1 -23.07 1.55 4.11
C MET A 1 -22.20 2.54 3.35
N GLN A 2 -21.33 3.29 4.02
CA GLN A 2 -20.35 4.13 3.31
C GLN A 2 -19.14 3.27 2.93
N PRO A 3 -18.61 3.39 1.70
CA PRO A 3 -17.39 2.68 1.31
C PRO A 3 -16.24 3.11 2.23
N CYS A 4 -15.44 2.14 2.68
CA CYS A 4 -14.27 2.44 3.49
C CYS A 4 -13.31 3.35 2.70
N LYS A 5 -12.88 4.45 3.33
CA LYS A 5 -11.90 5.36 2.72
C LYS A 5 -10.62 4.60 2.43
N ARG A 6 -10.07 4.78 1.22
CA ARG A 6 -8.79 4.20 0.84
C ARG A 6 -7.70 5.12 1.34
N ILE A 7 -6.90 4.61 2.28
CA ILE A 7 -5.79 5.34 2.88
C ILE A 7 -4.47 4.80 2.34
N CYS A 8 -3.50 5.69 2.14
CA CYS A 8 -2.14 5.38 1.75
C CYS A 8 -1.46 4.61 2.88
N ASP A 9 -0.85 3.47 2.54
CA ASP A 9 -0.21 2.60 3.53
C ASP A 9 1.09 3.21 4.11
N ILE A 10 1.63 4.27 3.49
CA ILE A 10 2.89 4.92 3.89
C ILE A 10 2.62 6.25 4.60
N THR A 11 1.80 7.13 4.01
CA THR A 11 1.63 8.52 4.49
C THR A 11 0.37 8.75 5.30
N GLY A 12 -0.62 7.85 5.23
CA GLY A 12 -1.92 8.04 5.89
C GLY A 12 -2.87 9.02 5.19
N PHE A 13 -2.50 9.59 4.05
CA PHE A 13 -3.41 10.41 3.23
C PHE A 13 -4.39 9.55 2.42
N GLU A 14 -5.45 10.17 1.89
CA GLU A 14 -6.35 9.50 0.97
C GLU A 14 -5.60 9.02 -0.28
N ALA A 15 -5.70 7.73 -0.57
CA ALA A 15 -5.03 7.08 -1.68
C ALA A 15 -6.06 6.60 -2.72
N PRO A 16 -6.26 7.36 -3.80
CA PRO A 16 -7.14 6.94 -4.89
C PRO A 16 -6.54 5.79 -5.71
N TYR A 17 -5.23 5.58 -5.65
CA TYR A 17 -4.48 4.63 -6.48
C TYR A 17 -3.87 3.48 -5.67
N HIS A 18 -3.60 2.37 -6.35
CA HIS A 18 -2.83 1.24 -5.83
C HIS A 18 -1.91 0.68 -6.91
N ASP A 19 -0.77 0.13 -6.50
CA ASP A 19 0.19 -0.50 -7.41
C ASP A 19 -0.16 -1.98 -7.59
N PRO A 20 -0.38 -2.49 -8.82
CA PRO A 20 -0.71 -3.91 -9.05
C PRO A 20 0.43 -4.86 -8.72
N ARG A 21 1.69 -4.39 -8.69
CA ARG A 21 2.84 -5.23 -8.34
C ARG A 21 2.94 -5.49 -6.85
N THR A 22 2.72 -4.46 -6.03
CA THR A 22 2.89 -4.52 -4.56
C THR A 22 1.58 -4.52 -3.77
N ASN A 23 0.44 -4.23 -4.40
CA ASN A 23 -0.87 -4.00 -3.76
C ASN A 23 -0.89 -2.86 -2.72
N LEU A 24 0.15 -2.02 -2.68
CA LEU A 24 0.21 -0.85 -1.82
C LEU A 24 -0.60 0.30 -2.42
N ARG A 25 -1.28 1.04 -1.55
CA ARG A 25 -2.08 2.22 -1.86
C ARG A 25 -1.21 3.47 -1.72
N TYR A 26 -1.28 4.35 -2.70
CA TYR A 26 -0.49 5.59 -2.74
C TYR A 26 -1.35 6.79 -3.15
N ALA A 27 -0.95 7.97 -2.69
CA ALA A 27 -1.67 9.22 -2.94
C ALA A 27 -1.16 9.99 -4.17
N ASN A 28 0.15 9.97 -4.42
CA ASN A 28 0.81 10.78 -5.46
C ASN A 28 1.99 10.04 -6.13
N ALA A 29 2.56 10.66 -7.17
CA ALA A 29 3.66 10.10 -7.95
C ALA A 29 4.97 9.92 -7.15
N ASP A 30 5.22 10.77 -6.15
CA ASP A 30 6.43 10.65 -5.32
C ASP A 30 6.36 9.42 -4.42
N VAL A 31 5.20 9.17 -3.80
CA VAL A 31 4.98 7.92 -3.03
C VAL A 31 5.00 6.71 -3.96
N PHE A 32 4.51 6.82 -5.20
CA PHE A 32 4.63 5.73 -6.17
C PHE A 32 6.10 5.36 -6.48
N LYS A 33 6.98 6.36 -6.68
CA LYS A 33 8.42 6.12 -6.85
C LYS A 33 9.02 5.42 -5.63
N LEU A 34 8.65 5.87 -4.44
CA LEU A 34 9.07 5.23 -3.19
C LEU A 34 8.60 3.77 -3.11
N VAL A 35 7.31 3.51 -3.36
CA VAL A 35 6.73 2.16 -3.38
C VAL A 35 7.49 1.22 -4.31
N ARG A 36 7.89 1.67 -5.50
CA ARG A 36 8.67 0.83 -6.44
C ARG A 36 10.12 0.61 -6.03
N SER A 37 10.69 1.49 -5.21
CA SER A 37 12.04 1.34 -4.64
C SER A 37 12.08 0.48 -3.38
N LEU A 38 10.93 0.23 -2.74
CA LEU A 38 10.88 -0.54 -1.50
C LEU A 38 11.17 -2.03 -1.75
N PRO A 39 11.97 -2.68 -0.88
CA PRO A 39 12.15 -4.12 -0.93
C PRO A 39 10.87 -4.84 -0.50
N ASN A 40 10.70 -6.07 -1.00
CA ASN A 40 9.47 -6.85 -0.81
C ASN A 40 9.13 -7.11 0.68
N GLU A 41 10.15 -7.20 1.54
CA GLU A 41 9.96 -7.32 3.00
C GLU A 41 9.17 -6.15 3.58
N TYR A 42 9.51 -4.91 3.19
CA TYR A 42 8.80 -3.72 3.66
C TYR A 42 7.39 -3.67 3.08
N VAL A 43 7.22 -4.05 1.82
CA VAL A 43 5.89 -4.17 1.19
C VAL A 43 5.00 -5.12 1.99
N GLN A 44 5.48 -6.31 2.32
CA GLN A 44 4.73 -7.26 3.14
C GLN A 44 4.44 -6.72 4.53
N ARG A 45 5.38 -5.97 5.15
CA ARG A 45 5.15 -5.34 6.45
C ARG A 45 4.02 -4.29 6.39
N TYR A 46 4.01 -3.43 5.38
CA TYR A 46 2.94 -2.44 5.18
C TYR A 46 1.59 -3.12 4.87
N LEU A 47 1.59 -4.15 4.03
CA LEU A 47 0.39 -4.95 3.76
C LEU A 47 -0.11 -5.65 5.03
N ALA A 48 0.77 -6.14 5.90
CA ALA A 48 0.40 -6.83 7.14
C ALA A 48 -0.32 -5.87 8.12
N LEU A 49 0.11 -4.61 8.20
CA LEU A 49 -0.58 -3.58 8.97
C LEU A 49 -2.04 -3.38 8.51
N ARG A 50 -2.30 -3.50 7.20
CA ARG A 50 -3.65 -3.47 6.61
C ARG A 50 -4.36 -4.84 6.61
N LYS A 51 -3.75 -5.89 7.16
CA LYS A 51 -4.25 -7.29 7.07
C LYS A 51 -4.41 -7.78 5.61
N ALA A 52 -3.55 -7.31 4.71
CA ALA A 52 -3.51 -7.66 3.29
C ALA A 52 -2.23 -8.41 2.88
N ALA A 53 -1.35 -8.75 3.84
CA ALA A 53 -0.16 -9.54 3.56
C ALA A 53 -0.54 -10.99 3.25
N VAL A 54 0.09 -11.56 2.20
CA VAL A 54 -0.11 -12.94 1.80
C VAL A 54 1.07 -13.75 2.34
N VAL A 55 0.82 -14.55 3.37
CA VAL A 55 1.79 -15.52 3.89
C VAL A 55 1.48 -16.86 3.23
N LEU A 56 2.33 -17.28 2.28
CA LEU A 56 2.26 -18.64 1.75
C LEU A 56 2.76 -19.60 2.83
N ARG A 57 1.94 -20.58 3.19
CA ARG A 57 2.24 -21.66 4.15
C ARG A 57 2.36 -22.98 3.41
#